data_AF-A0A942TR20-F1
#
_entry.id   AF-A0A942TR20-F1
#
_cell.length_a   1.000
_cell.length_b   1.000
_cell.length_c   1.000
_cell.angle_alpha   90.00
_cell.angle_beta   90.00
_cell.angle_gamma   90.00
#
_symmetry.space_group_name_H-M   'P 1'
#
loop_
_entity.id
_entity.type
_entity.pdbx_description
1 polymer ?
#
loop_
_entity_poly.entity_id
_entity_poly.type
_entity_poly.pdbx_seq_one_letter_code
_entity_poly.pdbx_strand_id
1 'polypeptide(L)' 'MKILSILFLIPGTIATFIGILPFIFAYPYCDRCPNSGQSNLWELILMTSYEGKGWYLVNGIVLLMLSILTFFKQRKA' A
#
# COMPACT_ATOMS: atom_id res chain seq x y z
N MET A 1 7.56 15.69 -17.60
CA MET A 1 6.52 15.23 -16.64
C MET A 1 6.38 13.70 -16.53
N LYS A 2 6.94 12.88 -17.44
CA LYS A 2 6.93 11.40 -17.32
C LYS A 2 7.53 10.88 -16.00
N ILE A 3 8.64 11.48 -15.55
CA ILE A 3 9.28 11.14 -14.27
C ILE A 3 8.33 11.35 -13.08
N LEU A 4 7.56 12.45 -13.06
CA LEU A 4 6.55 12.70 -12.01
C LEU A 4 5.42 11.67 -12.05
N SER A 5 4.94 11.30 -13.23
CA SER A 5 3.91 10.27 -13.37
C SER A 5 4.40 8.91 -12.84
N ILE A 6 5.65 8.54 -13.13
CA ILE A 6 6.30 7.33 -12.60
C ILE A 6 6.51 7.43 -11.08
N LEU A 7 6.91 8.61 -10.59
CA LEU A 7 7.10 8.90 -9.16
C LEU A 7 5.81 8.72 -8.36
N PHE A 8 4.64 8.97 -8.94
CA PHE A 8 3.36 8.69 -8.28
C PHE A 8 2.88 7.26 -8.52
N LEU A 9 3.17 6.69 -9.68
CA LEU A 9 2.70 5.37 -10.07
C LEU A 9 3.30 4.27 -9.19
N ILE A 10 4.63 4.22 -9.07
CA ILE A 10 5.35 3.16 -8.34
C ILE A 10 4.98 3.09 -6.85
N PRO A 11 5.10 4.17 -6.06
CA PRO A 11 4.69 4.12 -4.66
C PRO A 11 3.18 3.98 -4.50
N GLY A 12 2.39 4.50 -5.45
CA GLY A 12 0.94 4.32 -5.47
C GLY A 12 0.53 2.85 -5.60
N THR A 13 1.14 2.10 -6.54
CA THR A 13 0.90 0.66 -6.64
C THR A 13 1.35 -0.08 -5.39
N ILE A 14 2.57 0.18 -4.89
CA ILE A 14 3.09 -0.49 -3.69
C ILE A 14 2.17 -0.25 -2.48
N ALA A 15 1.79 1.00 -2.22
CA ALA A 15 0.91 1.35 -1.11
C ALA A 15 -0.48 0.72 -1.25
N THR A 16 -1.01 0.64 -2.47
CA THR A 16 -2.28 -0.04 -2.76
C THR A 16 -2.18 -1.54 -2.47
N PHE A 17 -1.12 -2.20 -2.94
CA PHE A 17 -0.89 -3.62 -2.65
C PHE A 17 -0.80 -3.90 -1.15
N ILE A 18 -0.02 -3.10 -0.42
CA ILE A 18 0.09 -3.23 1.04
C ILE A 18 -1.27 -2.96 1.71
N GLY A 19 -1.99 -1.93 1.28
CA GLY A 19 -3.29 -1.57 1.85
C GLY A 19 -4.41 -2.58 1.61
N ILE A 20 -4.29 -3.44 0.59
CA ILE A 20 -5.25 -4.52 0.32
C ILE A 20 -5.02 -5.74 1.25
N LEU A 21 -3.78 -5.96 1.73
CA LEU A 21 -3.42 -7.14 2.53
C LEU A 21 -4.36 -7.42 3.72
N PRO A 22 -4.77 -6.42 4.53
CA PRO A 22 -5.67 -6.65 5.67
C PRO A 22 -7.05 -7.20 5.31
N PHE A 23 -7.48 -7.04 4.06
CA PHE A 23 -8.76 -7.53 3.57
C PHE A 23 -8.71 -8.98 3.05
N ILE A 24 -7.50 -9.49 2.77
CA ILE A 24 -7.30 -10.82 2.19
C ILE A 24 -6.79 -11.80 3.25
N PHE A 25 -5.86 -11.36 4.09
CA PHE A 25 -5.20 -12.19 5.09
C PHE A 25 -5.75 -11.87 6.48
N ALA A 26 -5.60 -12.78 7.44
CA ALA A 26 -5.90 -12.52 8.84
C ALA A 26 -4.69 -11.87 9.53
N TYR A 27 -4.95 -11.12 10.61
CA TYR A 27 -3.89 -10.50 11.40
C TYR A 27 -2.99 -11.58 12.03
N PRO A 28 -1.67 -11.57 11.78
CA PRO A 28 -0.78 -12.66 12.18
C PRO A 28 -0.39 -12.64 13.67
N TYR A 29 -1.05 -11.83 14.50
CA TYR A 29 -0.79 -11.73 15.93
C TYR A 29 -1.90 -12.41 16.76
N CYS A 30 -1.51 -13.08 17.84
CA CYS A 30 -2.39 -13.77 18.77
C CYS A 30 -2.04 -13.38 20.21
N ASP A 31 -2.89 -12.60 20.90
CA ASP A 31 -2.64 -12.12 22.27
C ASP A 31 -2.39 -13.23 23.32
N ARG A 32 -2.82 -14.45 23.04
CA ARG A 32 -2.80 -15.58 23.98
C ARG A 32 -1.73 -16.64 23.67
N CYS A 33 -0.96 -16.46 22.61
CA CYS A 33 0.00 -17.46 22.14
C CYS A 33 1.43 -17.08 22.60
N PRO A 34 2.18 -17.97 23.28
CA PRO A 34 3.60 -17.72 23.55
C PRO A 34 4.36 -17.63 22.21
N ASN A 35 5.22 -16.61 22.04
CA ASN A 35 5.89 -16.23 20.78
C ASN A 35 4.98 -15.67 19.67
N SER A 36 3.85 -15.03 20.01
CA SER A 36 3.13 -14.20 19.04
C SER A 36 3.90 -12.91 18.74
N GLY A 37 4.39 -12.75 17.52
CA GLY A 37 5.18 -11.60 17.10
C GLY A 37 5.64 -11.77 15.66
N GLN A 38 6.39 -10.80 15.14
CA GLN A 38 6.94 -10.86 13.79
C GLN A 38 8.01 -11.94 13.73
N SER A 39 7.69 -13.13 13.22
CA SER A 39 8.69 -14.20 13.06
C SER A 39 9.47 -14.04 11.75
N ASN A 40 8.86 -13.40 10.74
CA ASN A 40 9.39 -13.26 9.39
C ASN A 40 9.02 -11.90 8.76
N LEU A 41 9.74 -11.51 7.70
CA LEU A 41 9.47 -10.28 6.95
C LEU A 41 8.03 -10.18 6.42
N TRP A 42 7.41 -11.31 6.06
CA TRP A 42 6.03 -11.35 5.59
C TRP A 42 5.02 -10.93 6.67
N GLU A 43 5.20 -11.44 7.89
CA GLU A 43 4.35 -11.08 9.02
C GLU A 43 4.54 -9.62 9.43
N LEU A 44 5.77 -9.10 9.32
CA LEU A 44 6.04 -7.68 9.52
C LEU A 44 5.24 -6.82 8.52
N ILE A 45 5.30 -7.13 7.22
CA ILE A 45 4.55 -6.39 6.19
C ILE A 45 3.04 -6.44 6.47
N LEU A 46 2.52 -7.62 6.85
CA LEU A 46 1.13 -7.78 7.24
C LEU A 46 0.80 -6.93 8.47
N MET A 47 1.56 -7.01 9.55
CA MET A 47 1.30 -6.23 10.76
C MET A 47 1.30 -4.73 10.47
N THR A 48 2.29 -4.24 9.71
CA THR A 48 2.33 -2.83 9.27
C THR A 48 1.10 -2.47 8.44
N SER A 49 0.63 -3.34 7.53
CA SER A 49 -0.57 -3.07 6.74
C SER A 49 -1.83 -2.88 7.59
N TYR A 50 -1.93 -3.60 8.71
CA TYR A 50 -3.02 -3.48 9.68
C TYR A 50 -2.91 -2.21 10.55
N GLU A 51 -1.70 -1.85 10.97
CA GLU A 51 -1.45 -0.61 11.73
C GLU A 51 -1.87 0.64 10.94
N GLY A 52 -1.71 0.59 9.62
CA GLY A 52 -2.17 1.65 8.73
C GLY A 52 -3.69 1.84 8.70
N LYS A 53 -4.50 0.93 9.25
CA LYS A 53 -5.97 1.02 9.31
C LYS A 53 -6.63 1.43 7.97
N GLY A 54 -6.07 0.94 6.86
CA GLY A 54 -6.56 1.27 5.51
C GLY A 54 -6.04 2.59 4.92
N TRP A 55 -5.28 3.41 5.66
CA TRP A 55 -4.66 4.62 5.11
C TRP A 55 -3.69 4.33 3.98
N TYR A 56 -2.96 3.22 4.02
CA TYR A 56 -2.10 2.80 2.91
C TYR A 56 -2.91 2.59 1.62
N LEU A 57 -4.12 2.02 1.72
CA LEU A 57 -5.01 1.83 0.58
C LEU A 57 -5.50 3.17 0.02
N VAL A 58 -5.98 4.05 0.89
CA VAL A 58 -6.48 5.38 0.50
C VAL A 58 -5.38 6.19 -0.18
N ASN A 59 -4.20 6.26 0.44
CA ASN A 59 -3.06 6.98 -0.14
C ASN A 59 -2.59 6.35 -1.46
N GLY A 60 -2.60 5.02 -1.56
CA GLY A 60 -2.28 4.31 -2.80
C GLY A 60 -3.22 4.67 -3.94
N ILE A 61 -4.53 4.65 -3.70
CA ILE A 61 -5.55 5.03 -4.69
C ILE A 61 -5.40 6.49 -5.12
N VAL A 62 -5.19 7.41 -4.16
CA VAL A 62 -5.00 8.84 -4.47
C VAL A 62 -3.76 9.05 -5.34
N LEU A 63 -2.64 8.40 -5.01
CA LEU A 63 -1.41 8.47 -5.81
C LEU A 63 -1.61 7.93 -7.23
N LEU A 64 -2.30 6.80 -7.38
CA LEU A 64 -2.63 6.24 -8.69
C LEU A 64 -3.52 7.18 -9.51
N MET A 65 -4.52 7.79 -8.87
CA MET A 65 -5.41 8.76 -9.52
C MET A 65 -4.64 10.00 -9.99
N LEU A 66 -3.72 10.51 -9.16
CA LEU A 66 -2.81 11.60 -9.56
C LEU A 66 -1.88 11.20 -10.71
N SER A 67 -1.36 9.97 -10.71
CA SER A 67 -0.56 9.46 -11.82
C SER A 67 -1.36 9.44 -13.13
N ILE A 68 -2.60 8.97 -13.10
CA ILE A 68 -3.51 8.95 -14.26
C ILE A 68 -3.78 10.39 -14.76
N LEU A 69 -4.09 11.32 -13.87
CA LEU A 69 -4.33 12.72 -14.23
C LEU A 69 -3.10 13.37 -14.88
N THR A 70 -1.91 13.15 -14.31
CA THR A 70 -0.66 13.66 -14.88
C THR A 70 -0.33 13.02 -16.23
N PHE A 71 -0.71 11.76 -16.45
CA PHE A 71 -0.55 11.08 -17.73
C PHE A 71 -1.50 11.64 -18.81
N PHE A 72 -2.76 11.90 -18.49
CA PHE A 72 -3.71 12.52 -19.41
C PHE A 72 -3.33 13.96 -19.77
N LYS A 73 -2.88 14.75 -18.78
CA LYS A 73 -2.39 16.11 -19.03
C LYS A 73 -1.21 16.14 -20.01
N GLN A 74 -0.34 15.12 -19.98
CA GLN A 74 0.77 14.99 -20.92
C GLN A 74 0.35 14.65 -22.35
N ARG A 75 -0.81 14.01 -22.56
CA ARG A 75 -1.29 13.71 -23.93
C ARG A 75 -1.98 14.90 -24.61
N LYS A 76 -2.41 15.91 -23.86
CA LYS A 76 -3.09 17.10 -24.40
C LYS A 76 -2.15 18.27 -24.68
N ALA A 77 -0.91 18.23 -24.21
CA ALA A 77 0.13 19.23 -24.47
C ALA A 77 1.03 18.78 -25.62
#